data_AF-A0A821XA48-F1
#
_entry.id   AF-A0A821XA48-F1
#
_cell.length_a   1.000
_cell.length_b   1.000
_cell.length_c   1.000
_cell.angle_alpha   90.00
_cell.angle_beta   90.00
_cell.angle_gamma   90.00
#
_symmetry.space_group_name_H-M   'P 1'
#
loop_
_entity.id
_entity.type
_entity.pdbx_description
1 polymer ?
#
loop_
_entity_poly.entity_id
_entity_poly.type
_entity_poly.pdbx_seq_one_letter_code
_entity_poly.pdbx_strand_id
1 'polypeptide(L)'
;MVGNDARNKHILDRTFICSVCSFILHDPLQLTECGHRLCQSCFNVEQETTIKCRQCQLETLRINVRPDRGFKNDMQSLPIDCSFLDAQSKRQISIDSPLFYSSPTGYKMRARLYLNGYGNAHCTH
;
A
#
# COMPACT_ATOMS: atom_id res chain seq x y z
N MET A 1 4.65 9.89 2.74
CA MET A 1 4.62 8.42 2.56
C MET A 1 3.26 8.08 1.99
N VAL A 2 3.19 7.88 0.67
CA VAL A 2 1.93 7.64 -0.05
C VAL A 2 1.67 6.15 0.02
N GLY A 3 0.80 5.74 0.94
CA GLY A 3 0.21 4.41 0.93
C GLY A 3 -0.75 4.33 -0.25
N ASN A 4 -0.78 3.19 -0.94
CA ASN A 4 -1.63 2.97 -2.10
C ASN A 4 -3.11 3.15 -1.71
N ASP A 5 -3.70 4.24 -2.17
CA ASP A 5 -5.10 4.62 -1.95
C ASP A 5 -6.04 3.76 -2.79
N ALA A 6 -6.34 2.55 -2.33
CA ALA A 6 -7.55 1.84 -2.75
C ALA A 6 -8.74 2.48 -2.03
N ARG A 7 -9.48 3.36 -2.72
CA ARG A 7 -10.67 4.04 -2.17
C ARG A 7 -11.89 3.11 -2.13
N ASN A 8 -11.78 1.94 -1.52
CA ASN A 8 -12.96 1.24 -1.04
C ASN A 8 -13.17 1.52 0.45
N LYS A 9 -14.27 2.21 0.75
CA LYS A 9 -14.53 2.87 2.04
C LYS A 9 -14.94 1.89 3.14
N HIS A 10 -15.15 0.62 2.82
CA HIS A 10 -15.27 -0.46 3.81
C HIS A 10 -13.88 -0.94 4.21
N ILE A 11 -13.28 -0.19 5.14
CA ILE A 11 -12.28 -0.58 6.14
C ILE A 11 -11.57 -1.90 5.77
N LEU A 12 -10.44 -1.80 5.06
CA LEU A 12 -9.48 -2.90 5.10
C LEU A 12 -9.18 -3.17 6.57
N ASP A 13 -9.68 -4.28 7.06
CA ASP A 13 -9.48 -4.71 8.44
C ASP A 13 -7.97 -4.82 8.69
N ARG A 14 -7.54 -4.65 9.95
CA ARG A 14 -6.12 -4.72 10.34
C ARG A 14 -5.48 -6.05 9.98
N THR A 15 -6.29 -7.07 9.68
CA THR A 15 -5.88 -8.38 9.16
C THR A 15 -5.18 -8.32 7.80
N PHE A 16 -5.43 -7.27 6.99
CA PHE A 16 -4.80 -7.03 5.69
C PHE A 16 -3.46 -6.29 5.78
N ILE A 17 -3.04 -5.90 6.99
CA ILE A 17 -1.85 -5.09 7.20
C ILE A 17 -0.67 -5.98 7.60
N CYS A 18 0.47 -5.76 6.96
CA CYS A 18 1.72 -6.44 7.28
C CYS A 18 2.23 -6.06 8.67
N SER A 19 2.57 -7.06 9.48
CA SER A 19 3.13 -6.89 10.82
C SER A 19 4.53 -6.25 10.85
N VAL A 20 5.23 -6.18 9.72
CA VAL A 20 6.59 -5.62 9.62
C VAL A 20 6.60 -4.22 9.02
N CYS A 21 6.03 -4.05 7.82
CA CYS A 21 6.08 -2.79 7.08
C CYS A 21 4.83 -1.91 7.25
N SER A 22 3.77 -2.43 7.90
CA SER A 22 2.51 -1.71 8.14
C SER A 22 1.78 -1.25 6.87
N PHE A 23 2.13 -1.80 5.70
CA PHE A 23 1.38 -1.64 4.45
C PHE A 23 0.45 -2.84 4.22
N ILE A 24 -0.43 -2.75 3.21
CA ILE A 24 -1.25 -3.87 2.75
C ILE A 24 -0.34 -5.05 2.40
N LEU A 25 -0.71 -6.25 2.85
CA LEU A 25 0.03 -7.48 2.61
C LEU A 25 0.19 -7.74 1.11
N HIS A 26 1.43 -7.95 0.68
CA HIS A 26 1.77 -8.40 -0.67
C HIS A 26 2.44 -9.77 -0.57
N ASP A 27 1.86 -10.76 -1.24
CA ASP A 27 2.23 -12.18 -1.09
C ASP A 27 2.33 -12.59 0.39
N PRO A 28 1.17 -12.71 1.07
CA PRO A 28 1.10 -12.90 2.51
C PRO A 28 1.73 -14.24 2.93
N LEU A 29 2.61 -14.16 3.93
CA LEU A 29 3.15 -15.28 4.68
C LEU A 29 2.60 -15.21 6.11
N GLN A 30 2.18 -16.34 6.65
CA GLN A 30 1.66 -16.48 8.01
C GLN A 30 2.73 -17.05 8.93
N LEU A 31 2.94 -16.41 10.08
CA LEU A 31 3.73 -16.98 11.18
C LEU A 31 2.87 -18.02 11.89
N THR A 32 3.25 -19.30 11.91
CA THR A 32 2.38 -20.36 12.46
C THR A 32 2.20 -20.28 13.97
N GLU A 33 3.16 -19.69 14.70
CA GLU A 33 3.10 -19.62 16.17
C GLU A 33 2.06 -18.59 16.67
N CYS A 34 1.81 -17.51 15.92
CA CYS A 34 0.87 -16.45 16.34
C CYS A 34 -0.25 -16.15 15.35
N GLY A 35 -0.20 -16.70 14.13
CA GLY A 35 -1.20 -16.49 13.10
C GLY A 35 -1.18 -15.12 12.40
N HIS A 36 -0.32 -14.18 12.84
CA HIS A 36 -0.13 -12.90 12.17
C HIS A 36 0.56 -13.08 10.80
N ARG A 37 0.44 -12.07 9.94
CA ARG A 37 0.91 -12.12 8.56
C ARG A 37 1.98 -11.08 8.28
N LEU A 38 2.87 -11.37 7.33
CA LEU A 38 3.84 -10.44 6.77
C LEU A 38 3.98 -10.62 5.25
N CYS A 39 4.58 -9.66 4.57
CA CYS A 39 4.86 -9.77 3.13
C CYS A 39 6.05 -10.69 2.88
N GLN A 40 6.06 -11.40 1.76
CA GLN A 40 7.23 -12.17 1.32
C GLN A 40 8.51 -11.31 1.21
N SER A 41 8.37 -10.06 0.75
CA SER A 41 9.48 -9.10 0.71
C SER A 41 10.02 -8.77 2.11
N CYS A 42 9.14 -8.64 3.10
CA CYS A 42 9.51 -8.36 4.49
C CYS A 42 10.19 -9.57 5.15
N PHE A 43 9.83 -10.80 4.73
CA PHE A 43 10.53 -11.99 5.19
C PHE A 43 11.99 -11.95 4.73
N ASN A 44 12.25 -11.71 3.44
CA ASN A 44 13.58 -11.85 2.85
C ASN A 44 14.67 -10.87 3.35
N VAL A 45 14.35 -9.90 4.22
CA VAL A 45 15.29 -8.85 4.67
C VAL A 45 16.20 -9.28 5.82
N GLU A 46 15.75 -10.19 6.69
CA GLU A 46 16.50 -10.58 7.90
C GLU A 46 17.22 -11.94 7.72
N GLN A 47 18.52 -11.99 8.07
CA GLN A 47 19.36 -13.21 8.01
C GLN A 47 19.28 -14.08 9.28
N GLU A 48 18.49 -13.69 10.27
CA GLU A 48 18.32 -14.42 11.52
C GLU A 48 17.39 -15.62 11.37
N THR A 49 17.66 -16.70 12.13
CA THR A 49 16.91 -17.98 12.10
C THR A 49 15.49 -17.88 12.66
N THR A 50 15.20 -16.80 13.37
CA THR A 50 13.91 -16.48 13.98
C THR A 50 13.41 -15.13 13.50
N ILE A 51 12.10 -14.97 13.42
CA ILE A 51 11.43 -13.69 13.15
C ILE A 51 10.59 -13.31 14.36
N LYS A 52 10.68 -12.05 14.76
CA LYS A 52 9.85 -11.47 15.83
C LYS A 52 8.62 -10.81 15.23
N CYS A 53 7.45 -11.28 15.63
CA CYS A 53 6.20 -10.61 15.28
C CYS A 53 6.10 -9.28 16.03
N ARG A 54 5.99 -8.13 15.34
CA ARG A 54 5.86 -6.84 16.04
C ARG A 54 4.50 -6.60 16.69
N GLN A 55 3.49 -7.39 16.35
CA GLN A 55 2.14 -7.26 16.92
C GLN A 55 2.01 -7.96 18.27
N CYS A 56 2.57 -9.16 18.42
CA CYS A 56 2.46 -9.96 19.63
C CYS A 56 3.80 -10.28 20.32
N GLN A 57 4.91 -9.80 19.75
CA GLN A 57 6.29 -10.01 20.25
C GLN A 57 6.73 -11.47 20.33
N LEU A 58 5.96 -12.39 19.72
CA LEU A 58 6.30 -13.81 19.69
C LEU A 58 7.36 -14.09 18.63
N GLU A 59 8.34 -14.92 19.00
CA GLU A 59 9.38 -15.42 18.11
C GLU A 59 8.87 -16.64 17.35
N THR A 60 9.04 -16.65 16.03
CA THR A 60 8.70 -17.77 15.16
C THR A 60 9.93 -18.18 14.37
N LEU A 61 10.19 -19.47 14.31
CA LEU A 61 11.26 -20.01 13.46
C LEU A 61 10.92 -19.74 11.99
N ARG A 62 11.91 -19.38 11.17
CA ARG A 62 11.69 -19.14 9.74
C ARG A 62 11.07 -20.34 9.01
N ILE A 63 11.42 -21.55 9.43
CA ILE A 63 10.86 -22.80 8.91
C ILE A 63 9.35 -22.96 9.18
N ASN A 64 8.87 -22.23 10.19
CA ASN A 64 7.48 -22.19 10.64
C ASN A 64 6.73 -20.98 10.03
N VAL A 65 7.25 -20.41 8.95
CA VAL A 65 6.55 -19.39 8.17
C VAL A 65 6.02 -20.03 6.90
N ARG A 66 4.71 -19.88 6.64
CA ARG A 66 4.02 -20.55 5.53
C ARG A 66 3.32 -19.55 4.62
N PRO A 67 3.32 -19.74 3.30
CA PRO A 67 2.49 -18.93 2.40
C PRO A 67 1.00 -19.11 2.70
N ASP A 68 0.29 -18.01 2.91
CA ASP A 68 -1.14 -18.03 3.21
C ASP A 68 -1.95 -17.87 1.91
N ARG A 69 -2.08 -18.97 1.18
CA ARG A 69 -2.81 -18.99 -0.11
C ARG A 69 -4.31 -18.71 0.08
N GLY A 70 -4.89 -19.17 1.18
CA GLY A 70 -6.29 -18.90 1.52
C GLY A 70 -6.52 -17.41 1.64
N PHE A 71 -5.72 -16.74 2.47
CA PHE A 71 -5.81 -15.30 2.62
C PHE A 71 -5.49 -14.54 1.33
N LYS A 72 -4.50 -14.98 0.54
CA LYS A 72 -4.21 -14.37 -0.77
C LYS A 72 -5.43 -14.42 -1.71
N ASN A 73 -6.19 -15.51 -1.70
CA ASN A 73 -7.41 -15.62 -2.50
C ASN A 73 -8.51 -14.70 -1.96
N ASP A 74 -8.65 -14.60 -0.63
CA ASP A 74 -9.58 -13.68 0.02
C ASP A 74 -9.25 -12.22 -0.29
N MET A 75 -7.97 -11.86 -0.31
CA MET A 75 -7.51 -10.52 -0.72
C MET A 75 -7.89 -10.19 -2.17
N GLN A 76 -7.85 -11.18 -3.07
CA GLN A 76 -8.20 -11.00 -4.48
C GLN A 76 -9.70 -10.96 -4.73
N SER A 77 -10.50 -11.57 -3.85
CA SER A 77 -11.96 -11.56 -3.93
C SER A 77 -12.59 -10.34 -3.26
N LEU A 78 -11.80 -9.53 -2.54
CA LEU A 78 -12.26 -8.25 -2.03
C LEU A 78 -12.77 -7.40 -3.19
N PRO A 79 -13.98 -6.82 -3.09
CA PRO A 79 -14.45 -5.81 -4.02
C PRO A 79 -13.60 -4.56 -3.77
N ILE A 80 -12.41 -4.51 -4.35
CA ILE A 80 -11.59 -3.32 -4.38
C ILE A 80 -12.02 -2.62 -5.66
N ASP A 81 -12.72 -1.50 -5.53
CA ASP A 81 -13.05 -0.69 -6.68
C ASP A 81 -11.73 -0.22 -7.28
N CYS A 82 -11.36 -0.85 -8.38
CA CYS A 82 -10.28 -0.38 -9.20
C CYS A 82 -10.72 0.99 -9.71
N SER A 83 -9.93 2.01 -9.47
CA SER A 83 -10.10 3.34 -10.09
C SER A 83 -9.94 3.29 -11.61
N PHE A 84 -10.06 2.12 -12.25
CA PHE A 84 -10.17 1.94 -13.69
C PHE A 84 -11.38 2.68 -14.28
N LEU A 85 -12.49 2.81 -13.54
CA LEU A 85 -13.58 3.71 -13.94
C LEU A 85 -13.18 5.18 -13.83
N ASP A 86 -12.30 5.57 -12.90
CA ASP A 86 -11.68 6.91 -12.91
C ASP A 86 -10.65 7.06 -14.06
N ALA A 87 -9.98 5.98 -14.49
CA ALA A 87 -9.05 5.98 -15.61
C ALA A 87 -9.76 6.02 -16.99
N GLN A 88 -10.92 5.36 -17.12
CA GLN A 88 -11.78 5.42 -18.32
C GLN A 88 -12.70 6.63 -18.32
N SER A 89 -13.19 7.06 -17.16
CA SER A 89 -13.84 8.36 -17.07
C SER A 89 -12.76 9.37 -17.45
N LYS A 90 -13.02 10.20 -18.44
CA LYS A 90 -12.13 11.32 -18.79
C LYS A 90 -12.12 12.39 -17.68
N ARG A 91 -12.32 12.00 -16.42
CA ARG A 91 -12.34 12.85 -15.27
C ARG A 91 -10.89 13.16 -14.93
N GLN A 92 -10.49 14.38 -15.26
CA GLN A 92 -9.16 14.88 -15.03
C GLN A 92 -8.87 14.89 -13.52
N ILE A 93 -8.22 13.85 -13.02
CA ILE A 93 -7.73 13.79 -11.64
C ILE A 93 -6.41 14.55 -11.55
N SER A 94 -6.40 15.63 -10.76
CA SER A 94 -5.19 16.40 -10.48
C SER A 94 -4.78 16.22 -9.04
N ILE A 95 -3.50 15.92 -8.81
CA ILE A 95 -2.90 15.93 -7.48
C ILE A 95 -2.39 17.33 -7.21
N ASP A 96 -2.79 17.90 -6.08
CA ASP A 96 -2.47 19.27 -5.70
C ASP A 96 -1.58 19.29 -4.46
N SER A 97 -0.47 20.04 -4.51
CA SER A 97 0.31 20.33 -3.32
C SER A 97 -0.43 21.34 -2.43
N PRO A 98 -0.15 21.34 -1.12
CA PRO A 98 -0.47 22.49 -0.27
C PRO A 98 0.15 23.77 -0.81
N LEU A 99 -0.40 24.93 -0.42
CA LEU A 99 0.18 26.22 -0.78
C LEU A 99 1.50 26.44 -0.04
N PHE A 100 2.49 26.97 -0.73
CA PHE A 100 3.79 27.34 -0.15
C PHE A 100 4.29 28.65 -0.75
N TYR A 101 5.21 29.32 -0.06
CA TYR A 101 5.79 30.58 -0.53
C TYR A 101 7.20 30.36 -1.04
N SER A 102 7.57 31.03 -2.13
CA SER A 102 8.92 30.95 -2.69
C SER A 102 9.98 31.62 -1.80
N SER A 103 9.58 32.63 -1.02
CA SER A 103 10.40 33.33 -0.01
C SER A 103 9.49 34.12 0.94
N PRO A 104 10.02 34.72 2.04
CA PRO A 104 9.22 35.49 3.00
C PRO A 104 8.44 36.67 2.40
N THR A 105 8.97 37.30 1.35
CA THR A 105 8.30 38.36 0.57
C THR A 105 8.00 37.89 -0.86
N GLY A 106 7.91 36.58 -1.06
CA GLY A 106 7.84 35.94 -2.37
C GLY A 106 6.42 35.64 -2.86
N TYR A 107 6.34 34.82 -3.89
CA TYR A 107 5.08 34.43 -4.50
C TYR A 107 4.45 33.26 -3.75
N LYS A 108 3.13 33.26 -3.65
CA LYS A 108 2.35 32.13 -3.16
C LYS A 108 2.12 31.14 -4.29
N MET A 109 2.66 29.93 -4.15
CA MET A 109 2.67 28.90 -5.18
C MET A 109 1.88 27.66 -4.73
N ARG A 110 1.46 26.85 -5.72
CA ARG A 110 0.95 25.49 -5.56
C ARG A 110 1.39 24.67 -6.76
N ALA A 111 1.78 23.43 -6.56
CA ALA A 111 2.05 22.49 -7.65
C ALA A 111 0.80 21.66 -7.93
N ARG A 112 0.50 21.44 -9.21
CA ARG A 112 -0.61 20.59 -9.66
C ARG A 112 -0.09 19.60 -10.69
N LEU A 113 -0.27 18.32 -10.42
CA LEU A 113 0.15 17.22 -11.30
C LEU A 113 -1.08 16.59 -11.95
N TYR A 114 -1.01 16.36 -13.26
CA TYR A 114 -2.03 15.68 -14.03
C TYR A 114 -1.48 14.33 -14.49
N LEU A 115 -1.98 13.25 -13.93
CA LEU A 115 -1.46 11.90 -14.21
C LEU A 115 -1.63 11.49 -15.68
N ASN A 116 -2.68 12.00 -16.33
CA ASN A 116 -2.99 11.71 -17.73
C ASN A 116 -2.60 12.87 -18.67
N GLY A 117 -1.82 13.85 -18.19
CA GLY A 117 -1.51 15.07 -18.94
C GLY A 117 -2.67 16.07 -19.02
N TYR A 118 -2.39 17.26 -19.55
CA TYR A 118 -3.38 18.33 -19.75
C TYR A 118 -3.24 18.93 -21.14
N GLY A 119 -4.38 19.25 -21.79
CA GLY A 119 -4.39 19.80 -23.15
C GLY A 119 -3.75 18.86 -24.17
N ASN A 120 -2.77 19.35 -24.93
CA ASN A 120 -2.12 18.60 -26.02
C ASN A 120 -1.19 17.47 -25.53
N ALA A 121 -0.87 17.41 -24.25
CA ALA A 121 -0.08 16.33 -23.64
C ALA A 121 -0.97 15.22 -23.05
N HIS A 122 -2.26 15.20 -23.35
CA HIS A 122 -3.18 14.20 -22.81
C HIS A 122 -2.85 12.79 -23.34
N CYS A 123 -2.66 11.83 -22.45
CA CYS A 123 -2.32 10.42 -22.72
C CYS A 123 -1.01 10.17 -23.49
N THR A 124 0.01 11.03 -23.35
CA THR A 124 1.32 10.83 -23.98
C THR A 124 2.32 10.03 -23.13
N HIS A 125 1.86 9.37 -22.05
CA HIS A 125 2.68 8.65 -21.08
C HIS A 125 2.31 7.17 -21.02
#